data_AF-A0A6A0A1M4-F1
#
_entry.id   AF-A0A6A0A1M4-F1
#
_cell.length_a   1.000
_cell.length_b   1.000
_cell.length_c   1.000
_cell.angle_alpha   90.00
_cell.angle_beta   90.00
_cell.angle_gamma   90.00
#
_symmetry.space_group_name_H-M   'P 1'
#
loop_
_entity.id
_entity.type
_entity.pdbx_description
1 polymer ?
#
loop_
_entity_poly.entity_id
_entity_poly.type
_entity_poly.pdbx_seq_one_letter_code
_entity_poly.pdbx_strand_id
1 'polypeptide(L)'
;METELGSKDYFRAITGLPISTYFSAFKFKWLYENVKEVQAAVDGGQACWGTVDSWLIFQLTGGRRGGLHITDVSNASRTMLMNLATCQWHDPFLPLFHMTREALPRIVSNAEVRGRE
;
A
#
# COMPACT_ATOMS: atom_id res chain seq x y z
N MET A 1 -3.21 7.38 26.13
CA MET A 1 -3.78 6.49 25.09
C MET A 1 -2.60 5.95 24.29
N GLU A 2 -1.79 5.11 24.92
CA GLU A 2 -0.44 4.74 24.45
C GLU A 2 -0.22 3.20 24.49
N THR A 3 -1.28 2.45 24.76
CA THR A 3 -1.20 1.05 25.19
C THR A 3 -1.38 0.01 24.08
N GLU A 4 -1.42 0.42 22.81
CA GLU A 4 -1.83 -0.48 21.72
C GLU A 4 -0.76 -0.77 20.65
N LEU A 5 0.29 0.06 20.51
CA LEU A 5 1.30 -0.10 19.45
C LEU A 5 2.21 -1.35 19.57
N GLY A 6 2.00 -2.21 20.57
CA GLY A 6 2.79 -3.44 20.80
C GLY A 6 1.98 -4.74 20.81
N SER A 7 0.65 -4.68 20.69
CA SER A 7 -0.17 -5.89 20.63
C SER A 7 -0.05 -6.54 19.26
N LYS A 8 0.13 -7.88 19.22
CA LYS A 8 0.15 -8.65 17.96
C LYS A 8 -1.12 -8.43 17.11
N ASP A 9 -2.22 -8.01 17.73
CA ASP A 9 -3.50 -7.80 17.10
C ASP A 9 -3.83 -6.32 16.83
N TYR A 10 -2.88 -5.39 17.01
CA TYR A 10 -3.10 -3.95 16.79
C TYR A 10 -3.77 -3.63 15.45
N PHE A 11 -3.28 -4.23 14.37
CA PHE A 11 -3.83 -4.03 13.03
C PHE A 11 -5.04 -4.92 12.73
N ARG A 12 -5.31 -5.94 13.55
CA ARG A 12 -6.23 -7.03 13.23
C ARG A 12 -7.67 -6.57 13.18
N ALA A 13 -8.06 -5.66 14.07
CA ALA A 13 -9.42 -5.12 14.09
C ALA A 13 -9.80 -4.40 12.78
N ILE A 14 -8.82 -3.80 12.10
CA ILE A 14 -9.03 -3.01 10.88
C ILE A 14 -8.73 -3.83 9.61
N THR A 15 -7.63 -4.58 9.62
CA THR A 15 -7.08 -5.27 8.43
C THR A 15 -7.39 -6.76 8.40
N GLY A 16 -7.85 -7.34 9.52
CA GLY A 16 -7.97 -8.78 9.69
C GLY A 16 -6.62 -9.52 9.84
N LEU A 17 -5.49 -8.80 9.82
CA LEU A 17 -4.15 -9.38 9.80
C LEU A 17 -3.43 -9.19 11.14
N PRO A 18 -2.72 -10.22 11.64
CA PRO A 18 -1.81 -10.06 12.77
C PRO A 18 -0.52 -9.34 12.35
N ILE A 19 0.23 -8.81 13.32
CA ILE A 19 1.59 -8.35 13.08
C ILE A 19 2.46 -9.53 12.62
N SER A 20 3.00 -9.45 11.41
CA SER A 20 3.86 -10.47 10.81
C SER A 20 4.74 -9.86 9.73
N THR A 21 5.93 -10.43 9.52
CA THR A 21 6.85 -10.09 8.42
C THR A 21 6.32 -10.49 7.04
N TYR A 22 5.21 -11.23 6.98
CA TYR A 22 4.62 -11.70 5.72
C TYR A 22 4.07 -10.55 4.87
N PHE A 23 3.48 -9.53 5.50
CA PHE A 23 2.71 -8.48 4.82
C PHE A 23 3.56 -7.32 4.29
N SER A 24 3.03 -6.62 3.29
CA SER A 24 3.82 -5.67 2.48
C SER A 24 4.24 -4.40 3.21
N ALA A 25 3.45 -3.90 4.17
CA ALA A 25 3.75 -2.65 4.89
C ALA A 25 5.12 -2.64 5.57
N PHE A 26 5.49 -3.75 6.27
CA PHE A 26 6.79 -3.84 6.94
C PHE A 26 7.96 -3.94 5.96
N LYS A 27 7.76 -4.55 4.78
CA LYS A 27 8.79 -4.61 3.73
C LYS A 27 9.09 -3.22 3.21
N PHE A 28 8.06 -2.38 3.05
CA PHE A 28 8.25 -0.99 2.64
C PHE A 28 8.96 -0.18 3.72
N LYS A 29 8.51 -0.27 4.98
CA LYS A 29 9.18 0.41 6.08
C LYS A 29 10.67 0.05 6.13
N TRP A 30 10.98 -1.24 5.96
CA TRP A 30 12.37 -1.69 5.87
C TRP A 30 13.12 -1.03 4.71
N LEU A 31 12.54 -0.99 3.50
CA LEU A 31 13.17 -0.31 2.36
C LEU A 31 13.42 1.17 2.62
N TYR A 32 12.45 1.87 3.20
CA TYR A 32 12.59 3.29 3.56
C TYR A 32 13.72 3.51 4.58
N GLU A 33 13.84 2.65 5.60
CA GLU A 33 14.85 2.80 6.66
C GLU A 33 16.25 2.36 6.23
N ASN A 34 16.36 1.46 5.25
CA ASN A 34 17.64 0.79 4.93
C ASN A 34 18.20 1.16 3.55
N VAL A 35 17.40 1.70 2.63
CA VAL A 35 17.83 2.06 1.27
C VAL A 35 17.71 3.57 1.08
N LYS A 36 18.85 4.26 1.01
CA LYS A 36 18.93 5.73 0.96
C LYS A 36 18.20 6.32 -0.25
N GLU A 37 18.28 5.65 -1.39
CA GLU A 37 17.62 6.06 -2.63
C GLU A 37 16.10 5.98 -2.50
N VAL A 38 15.59 4.98 -1.77
CA VAL A 38 14.15 4.85 -1.49
C VAL A 38 13.71 5.93 -0.54
N GLN A 39 14.45 6.17 0.54
CA GLN A 39 14.17 7.25 1.49
C GLN A 39 14.08 8.61 0.76
N ALA A 40 15.09 8.96 -0.02
CA ALA A 40 15.12 10.22 -0.77
C ALA A 40 13.96 10.34 -1.78
N ALA A 41 13.59 9.24 -2.45
CA ALA A 41 12.46 9.24 -3.38
C ALA A 41 11.12 9.42 -2.66
N VAL A 42 10.94 8.81 -1.48
CA VAL A 42 9.73 8.94 -0.67
C VAL A 42 9.62 10.37 -0.12
N ASP A 43 10.67 10.89 0.50
CA ASP A 43 10.72 12.25 1.07
C ASP A 43 10.56 13.33 -0.02
N GLY A 44 11.06 13.06 -1.23
CA GLY A 44 10.91 13.93 -2.39
C GLY A 44 9.56 13.82 -3.10
N GLY A 45 8.64 12.96 -2.66
CA GLY A 45 7.33 12.75 -3.31
C GLY A 45 7.42 12.13 -4.71
N GLN A 46 8.51 11.43 -5.01
CA GLN A 46 8.79 10.81 -6.31
C GLN A 46 8.57 9.29 -6.31
N ALA A 47 8.17 8.72 -5.18
CA ALA A 47 7.91 7.30 -5.03
C ALA A 47 6.41 6.98 -5.14
N CYS A 48 6.10 5.92 -5.88
CA CYS A 48 4.80 5.26 -5.85
C CYS A 48 4.97 3.86 -5.28
N TRP A 49 3.95 3.40 -4.58
CA TRP A 49 3.89 2.08 -3.97
C TRP A 49 2.90 1.18 -4.69
N GLY A 50 3.13 -0.12 -4.66
CA GLY A 50 2.20 -1.08 -5.24
C GLY A 50 2.64 -2.50 -5.02
N THR A 51 1.65 -3.39 -4.93
CA THR A 51 1.84 -4.82 -5.12
C THR A 51 2.14 -5.13 -6.60
N VAL A 52 2.48 -6.39 -6.90
CA VAL A 52 2.92 -6.79 -8.25
C VAL A 52 1.87 -6.51 -9.31
N ASP A 53 0.58 -6.71 -9.00
CA ASP A 53 -0.55 -6.37 -9.87
C ASP A 53 -0.57 -4.88 -10.23
N SER A 54 -0.41 -3.99 -9.25
CA SER A 54 -0.39 -2.54 -9.47
C SER A 54 0.77 -2.12 -10.36
N TRP A 55 1.96 -2.69 -10.14
CA TRP A 55 3.11 -2.45 -11.00
C TRP A 55 2.87 -2.88 -12.45
N LEU A 56 2.32 -4.09 -12.65
CA LEU A 56 2.03 -4.61 -13.99
C LEU A 56 0.97 -3.76 -14.69
N ILE A 57 -0.13 -3.42 -14.01
CA ILE A 57 -1.18 -2.58 -14.59
C ILE A 57 -0.61 -1.22 -14.97
N PHE A 58 0.17 -0.58 -14.09
CA PHE A 58 0.79 0.72 -14.38
C PHE A 58 1.66 0.66 -15.64
N GLN A 59 2.54 -0.34 -15.75
CA GLN A 59 3.43 -0.49 -16.90
C GLN A 59 2.66 -0.77 -18.20
N LEU A 60 1.67 -1.65 -18.16
CA LEU A 60 0.90 -2.06 -19.34
C LEU A 60 -0.04 -0.97 -19.84
N THR A 61 -0.45 -0.02 -18.99
CA THR A 61 -1.41 1.04 -19.34
C THR A 61 -0.73 2.38 -19.68
N GLY A 62 0.59 2.40 -19.85
CA GLY A 62 1.33 3.58 -20.31
C GLY A 62 2.50 3.99 -19.43
N GLY A 63 2.65 3.38 -18.25
CA GLY A 63 3.74 3.63 -17.32
C GLY A 63 3.88 5.11 -16.99
N ARG A 64 5.11 5.65 -17.11
CA ARG A 64 5.38 7.08 -16.86
C ARG A 64 4.61 8.04 -17.77
N ARG A 65 3.97 7.57 -18.84
CA ARG A 65 3.15 8.39 -19.76
C ARG A 65 1.69 8.56 -19.31
N GLY A 66 1.34 8.12 -18.10
CA GLY A 66 -0.01 8.19 -17.57
C GLY A 66 -0.65 6.83 -17.30
N GLY A 67 0.16 5.83 -16.96
CA GLY A 67 -0.31 4.51 -16.56
C GLY A 67 -1.24 4.56 -15.35
N LEU A 68 -2.20 3.65 -15.34
CA LEU A 68 -3.17 3.50 -14.27
C LEU A 68 -2.51 2.91 -13.03
N HIS A 69 -2.44 3.70 -11.97
CA HIS A 69 -1.92 3.27 -10.68
C HIS A 69 -3.06 2.78 -9.79
N ILE A 70 -3.40 1.49 -9.94
CA ILE A 70 -4.55 0.85 -9.31
C ILE A 70 -4.22 -0.55 -8.80
N THR A 71 -4.96 -1.04 -7.82
CA THR A 71 -4.89 -2.42 -7.29
C THR A 71 -6.28 -2.89 -6.93
N ASP A 72 -6.54 -4.19 -6.96
CA ASP A 72 -7.85 -4.71 -6.56
C ASP A 72 -7.97 -4.88 -5.03
N VAL A 73 -9.20 -5.01 -4.54
CA VAL A 73 -9.49 -5.23 -3.12
C VAL A 73 -8.78 -6.47 -2.53
N SER A 74 -8.58 -7.54 -3.31
CA SER A 74 -7.95 -8.76 -2.79
C SER A 74 -6.45 -8.55 -2.57
N ASN A 75 -5.71 -7.94 -3.51
CA ASN A 75 -4.31 -7.60 -3.30
C ASN A 75 -4.13 -6.53 -2.22
N ALA A 76 -4.96 -5.48 -2.23
CA ALA A 76 -4.96 -4.44 -1.20
C ALA A 76 -5.17 -5.00 0.22
N SER A 77 -5.99 -6.05 0.39
CA SER A 77 -6.20 -6.68 1.70
C SER A 77 -4.93 -7.31 2.30
N ARG A 78 -3.94 -7.66 1.48
CA ARG A 78 -2.70 -8.35 1.91
C ARG A 78 -1.57 -7.41 2.31
N THR A 79 -1.84 -6.12 2.28
CA THR A 79 -0.86 -5.07 2.51
C THR A 79 -0.68 -4.71 3.98
N MET A 80 -1.68 -5.02 4.82
CA MET A 80 -1.84 -4.51 6.19
C MET A 80 -2.16 -3.00 6.28
N LEU A 81 -2.58 -2.39 5.17
CA LEU A 81 -2.90 -0.96 5.10
C LEU A 81 -4.37 -0.70 4.71
N MET A 82 -5.09 -1.72 4.24
CA MET A 82 -6.50 -1.59 3.87
C MET A 82 -7.41 -1.89 5.06
N ASN A 83 -8.41 -1.04 5.28
CA ASN A 83 -9.53 -1.32 6.16
C ASN A 83 -10.52 -2.26 5.44
N LEU A 84 -10.74 -3.46 6.00
CA LEU A 84 -11.62 -4.46 5.40
C LEU A 84 -13.09 -4.05 5.38
N ALA A 85 -13.55 -3.24 6.33
CA ALA A 85 -14.94 -2.80 6.39
C ALA A 85 -15.26 -1.76 5.31
N THR A 86 -14.30 -0.90 4.96
CA THR A 86 -14.51 0.20 4.00
C THR A 86 -13.93 -0.07 2.62
N CYS A 87 -13.05 -1.09 2.48
CA CYS A 87 -12.25 -1.34 1.28
C CYS A 87 -11.41 -0.12 0.83
N GLN A 88 -10.97 0.69 1.80
CA GLN A 88 -10.12 1.86 1.57
C GLN A 88 -8.81 1.73 2.34
N TRP A 89 -7.76 2.44 1.92
CA TRP A 89 -6.57 2.57 2.76
C TRP A 89 -6.95 3.23 4.10
N HIS A 90 -6.36 2.74 5.18
CA HIS A 90 -6.57 3.25 6.52
C HIS A 90 -5.51 4.30 6.82
N ASP A 91 -5.86 5.56 6.57
CA ASP A 91 -4.95 6.72 6.69
C ASP A 91 -4.19 6.78 8.03
N PRO A 92 -4.77 6.43 9.20
CA PRO A 92 -4.04 6.41 10.47
C PRO A 92 -2.83 5.47 10.51
N PHE A 93 -2.77 4.43 9.66
CA PHE A 93 -1.63 3.52 9.61
C PHE A 93 -0.50 4.03 8.71
N LEU A 94 -0.76 4.90 7.75
CA LEU A 94 0.23 5.29 6.75
C LEU A 94 1.47 5.98 7.35
N PRO A 95 1.36 6.89 8.34
CA PRO A 95 2.52 7.50 8.97
C PRO A 95 3.46 6.50 9.66
N LEU A 96 2.92 5.37 10.16
CA LEU A 96 3.71 4.32 10.82
C LEU A 96 4.71 3.65 9.87
N PHE A 97 4.40 3.68 8.56
CA PHE A 97 5.20 3.07 7.51
C PHE A 97 5.85 4.09 6.58
N HIS A 98 5.88 5.39 6.95
CA HIS A 98 6.43 6.46 6.11
C HIS A 98 5.75 6.55 4.73
N MET A 99 4.44 6.36 4.69
CA MET A 99 3.64 6.42 3.46
C MET A 99 2.70 7.63 3.47
N THR A 100 2.46 8.17 2.28
CA THR A 100 1.39 9.13 2.02
C THR A 100 0.27 8.47 1.22
N ARG A 101 -0.93 9.05 1.27
CA ARG A 101 -2.09 8.51 0.56
C ARG A 101 -1.90 8.54 -0.95
N GLU A 102 -1.23 9.58 -1.43
CA GLU A 102 -0.95 9.87 -2.85
C GLU A 102 0.03 8.87 -3.45
N ALA A 103 0.90 8.29 -2.63
CA ALA A 103 1.85 7.26 -3.07
C ALA A 103 1.18 5.89 -3.26
N LEU A 104 -0.04 5.68 -2.77
CA LEU A 104 -0.73 4.38 -2.82
C LEU A 104 -1.60 4.26 -4.08
N PRO A 105 -1.73 3.04 -4.66
CA PRO A 105 -2.60 2.84 -5.80
C PRO A 105 -4.06 2.98 -5.39
N ARG A 106 -4.92 3.40 -6.32
CA ARG A 106 -6.37 3.43 -6.04
C ARG A 106 -6.91 1.99 -5.98
N ILE A 107 -7.64 1.68 -4.90
CA ILE A 107 -8.30 0.38 -4.74
C ILE A 107 -9.54 0.32 -5.63
N VAL A 108 -9.67 -0.76 -6.38
CA VAL A 108 -10.77 -1.00 -7.33
C VAL A 108 -11.41 -2.39 -7.13
N SER A 109 -12.61 -2.57 -7.70
CA SER A 109 -13.23 -3.89 -7.83
C SER A 109 -12.31 -4.86 -8.59
N ASN A 110 -12.34 -6.14 -8.22
CA ASN A 110 -11.59 -7.21 -8.89
C ASN A 110 -12.21 -7.65 -10.23
N ALA A 111 -13.42 -7.20 -10.54
CA ALA A 111 -14.16 -7.56 -11.76
C ALA A 111 -14.76 -6.31 -12.42
N GLU A 112 -13.90 -5.40 -12.87
CA GLU A 112 -14.30 -4.20 -13.62
C GLU A 112 -13.34 -3.93 -14.78
N VAL A 113 -13.86 -3.43 -15.90
CA VAL A 113 -13.03 -3.03 -17.05
C VAL A 113 -12.26 -1.75 -16.70
N ARG A 114 -10.91 -1.84 -16.70
CA ARG A 114 -10.03 -0.72 -16.30
C ARG A 114 -9.14 -0.18 -17.41
N GLY A 115 -8.85 -0.96 -18.43
CA GLY A 115 -8.05 -0.57 -19.58
C GLY A 115 -8.75 -0.93 -20.88
N ARG A 116 -8.32 -0.28 -21.97
CA ARG A 116 -8.66 -0.64 -23.34
C ARG A 116 -7.35 -0.74 -24.11
N GLU A 117 -7.29 -1.66 -25.07
CA GLU A 117 -6.17 -1.79 -26.02
C GLU A 117 -6.03 -0.54 -26.89
#